data_AF-A0A2I0X4Y1-F1
#
_entry.id   AF-A0A2I0X4Y1-F1
#
_cell.length_a   1.000
_cell.length_b   1.000
_cell.length_c   1.000
_cell.angle_alpha   90.00
_cell.angle_beta   90.00
_cell.angle_gamma   90.00
#
_symmetry.space_group_name_H-M   'P 1'
#
loop_
_entity.id
_entity.type
_entity.pdbx_description
1 polymer ?
#
loop_
_entity_poly.entity_id
_entity_poly.type
_entity_poly.pdbx_seq_one_letter_code
_entity_poly.pdbx_strand_id
1 'polypeptide(L)'
;MGKAKLFAWGVAIVIFIVLMIVTPSIPQSEEYHNFADQRKLFFGIPNTLNVVSNVPYLVVGVVGLILCYHGNYFRLSLEGELWGWSFFFVGVAAVAFGSSYYHAMPNDARLVWDRLPVSSCIVN
;
A
#
# COMPACT_ATOMS: atom_id res chain seq x y z
N MET A 1 -2.15 24.99 -13.34
CA MET A 1 -2.54 24.98 -11.91
C MET A 1 -2.04 26.29 -11.27
N GLY A 2 -2.89 27.04 -10.56
CA GLY A 2 -2.50 28.36 -10.02
C GLY A 2 -1.51 28.25 -8.85
N LYS A 3 -0.61 29.23 -8.71
CA LYS A 3 0.41 29.29 -7.63
C LYS A 3 -0.20 29.13 -6.23
N ALA A 4 -1.39 29.70 -6.00
CA ALA A 4 -2.14 29.56 -4.75
C ALA A 4 -2.58 28.11 -4.46
N LYS A 5 -2.93 27.34 -5.50
CA LYS A 5 -3.29 25.91 -5.33
C LYS A 5 -2.06 25.07 -4.99
N LEU A 6 -0.93 25.31 -5.66
CA LEU A 6 0.35 24.65 -5.33
C LEU A 6 0.77 24.92 -3.89
N PHE A 7 0.64 26.16 -3.44
CA PHE A 7 0.92 26.53 -2.05
C PHE A 7 -0.02 25.81 -1.06
N ALA A 8 -1.33 25.80 -1.33
CA ALA A 8 -2.30 25.09 -0.49
C ALA A 8 -2.00 23.58 -0.38
N TRP A 9 -1.65 22.93 -1.50
CA TRP A 9 -1.23 21.53 -1.51
C TRP A 9 0.06 21.29 -0.71
N GLY A 10 1.04 22.18 -0.85
CA GLY A 10 2.29 22.11 -0.06
C GLY A 10 2.01 22.22 1.44
N VAL A 11 1.16 23.16 1.85
CA VAL A 11 0.76 23.33 3.26
C VAL A 11 0.01 22.09 3.76
N ALA A 12 -0.91 21.53 2.98
CA ALA A 12 -1.65 20.32 3.36
C ALA A 12 -0.71 19.12 3.58
N ILE A 13 0.28 18.92 2.71
CA ILE A 13 1.29 17.85 2.84
C ILE A 13 2.12 18.05 4.11
N VAL A 14 2.57 19.28 4.38
CA VAL A 14 3.36 19.58 5.59
C VAL A 14 2.54 19.33 6.84
N ILE A 15 1.28 19.78 6.89
CA ILE A 15 0.38 19.53 8.02
C ILE A 15 0.20 18.02 8.22
N PHE A 16 -0.02 17.27 7.13
CA PHE A 16 -0.17 15.81 7.20
C PHE A 16 1.07 15.11 7.76
N ILE A 17 2.28 15.48 7.29
CA ILE A 17 3.55 14.95 7.80
C ILE A 17 3.73 15.27 9.29
N VAL A 18 3.44 16.51 9.70
CA VAL A 18 3.51 16.92 11.10
C VAL A 18 2.54 16.11 11.96
N LEU A 19 1.30 15.91 11.50
CA LEU A 19 0.32 15.09 12.19
C LEU A 19 0.78 13.63 12.31
N MET A 20 1.41 13.06 11.29
CA MET A 20 1.96 11.70 11.38
C MET A 20 3.11 11.57 12.39
N ILE A 21 3.93 12.62 12.57
CA ILE A 21 5.04 12.62 13.53
C ILE A 21 4.54 12.86 14.96
N VAL A 22 3.58 13.76 15.13
CA VAL A 22 3.07 14.19 16.45
C VAL A 22 2.08 13.19 17.02
N THR A 23 1.33 12.48 16.18
CA THR A 23 0.36 11.48 16.64
C THR A 23 1.13 10.27 17.18
N PRO A 24 1.05 9.97 18.49
CA PRO A 24 1.74 8.83 19.05
C PRO A 24 1.23 7.56 18.37
N SER A 25 2.17 6.69 17.99
CA SER A 25 1.86 5.36 17.46
C SER A 25 0.89 4.67 18.42
N ILE A 26 -0.28 4.27 17.94
CA ILE A 26 -1.21 3.47 18.73
C ILE A 26 -0.46 2.19 19.10
N PRO A 27 -0.11 1.96 20.38
CA PRO A 27 0.64 0.79 20.76
C PRO A 27 -0.22 -0.42 20.45
N GLN A 28 0.22 -1.24 19.49
CA GLN A 28 -0.48 -2.45 19.13
C GLN A 28 -0.08 -3.53 20.15
N SER A 29 -1.04 -4.31 20.65
CA SER A 29 -0.72 -5.35 21.62
C SER A 29 0.28 -6.33 21.02
N GLU A 30 1.28 -6.76 21.80
CA GLU A 30 2.27 -7.74 21.32
C GLU A 30 1.61 -9.05 20.87
N GLU A 31 0.44 -9.39 21.41
CA GLU A 31 -0.39 -10.51 20.94
C GLU A 31 -0.80 -10.41 19.47
N TYR A 32 -0.88 -9.20 18.90
CA TYR A 32 -1.17 -9.02 17.48
C TYR A 32 -0.07 -9.63 16.59
N HIS A 33 1.18 -9.69 17.07
CA HIS A 33 2.29 -10.32 16.36
C HIS A 33 2.21 -11.86 16.35
N ASN A 34 1.40 -12.47 17.23
CA ASN A 34 1.21 -13.92 17.27
C ASN A 34 0.35 -14.46 16.12
N PHE A 35 -0.35 -13.59 15.37
CA PHE A 35 -1.02 -13.97 14.12
C PHE A 35 -0.05 -14.14 12.94
N ALA A 36 1.20 -13.66 13.06
CA ALA A 36 2.22 -13.86 12.03
C ALA A 36 2.76 -15.30 12.10
N ASP A 37 2.98 -15.91 10.94
CA ASP A 37 3.14 -17.36 10.79
C ASP A 37 4.24 -18.05 11.63
N GLN A 38 5.28 -17.48 12.23
CA GLN A 38 6.30 -18.20 13.05
C GLN A 38 7.12 -19.32 12.35
N ARG A 39 6.62 -19.97 11.29
CA ARG A 39 7.30 -21.05 10.57
C ARG A 39 8.32 -20.44 9.60
N LYS A 40 9.56 -20.95 9.69
CA LYS A 40 10.66 -20.62 8.76
C LYS A 40 10.75 -21.71 7.71
N LEU A 41 9.85 -21.70 6.73
CA LEU A 41 9.69 -22.80 5.78
C LEU A 41 10.63 -22.72 4.57
N PHE A 42 11.02 -21.52 4.12
CA PHE A 42 11.94 -21.36 2.98
C PHE A 42 13.11 -20.43 3.30
N PHE A 43 14.33 -20.89 3.00
CA PHE A 43 15.58 -20.10 2.99
C PHE A 43 15.87 -19.25 4.26
N GLY A 44 15.26 -19.57 5.41
CA GLY A 44 15.43 -18.83 6.66
C GLY A 44 14.60 -17.55 6.79
N ILE A 45 13.65 -17.30 5.87
CA ILE A 45 12.77 -16.12 5.92
C ILE A 45 11.69 -16.32 7.00
N PRO A 46 11.64 -15.48 8.05
CA PRO A 46 10.56 -15.53 9.04
C PRO A 46 9.21 -15.21 8.40
N ASN A 47 8.13 -15.88 8.84
CA ASN A 47 6.75 -15.68 8.36
C ASN A 47 6.58 -15.92 6.85
N THR A 48 7.21 -16.96 6.32
CA THR A 48 7.29 -17.23 4.87
C THR A 48 5.91 -17.26 4.20
N LEU A 49 4.91 -17.88 4.83
CA LEU A 49 3.58 -17.99 4.25
C LEU A 49 2.89 -16.64 4.11
N ASN A 50 3.13 -15.71 5.04
CA ASN A 50 2.59 -14.35 4.96
C ASN A 50 3.21 -13.54 3.82
N VAL A 51 4.49 -13.76 3.52
CA VAL A 51 5.18 -13.13 2.39
C VAL A 51 4.69 -13.73 1.06
N VAL A 52 4.52 -15.05 0.99
CA VAL A 52 4.05 -15.72 -0.23
C VAL A 52 2.58 -15.40 -0.52
N SER A 53 1.73 -15.28 0.50
CA SER A 53 0.33 -14.86 0.32
C SER A 53 0.18 -13.45 -0.24
N ASN A 54 1.25 -12.65 -0.27
CA ASN A 54 1.26 -11.32 -0.87
C ASN A 54 1.55 -11.31 -2.39
N VAL A 55 2.08 -12.40 -2.94
CA VAL A 55 2.39 -12.53 -4.38
C VAL A 55 1.16 -12.35 -5.28
N PRO A 56 -0.03 -12.89 -4.95
CA PRO A 56 -1.24 -12.64 -5.74
C PRO A 56 -1.60 -11.16 -5.88
N TYR A 57 -1.40 -10.33 -4.85
CA TYR A 57 -1.66 -8.89 -4.93
C TYR A 57 -0.72 -8.22 -5.94
N LEU A 58 0.56 -8.59 -5.95
CA LEU A 58 1.50 -8.07 -6.95
C LEU A 58 1.07 -8.45 -8.37
N VAL A 59 0.67 -9.70 -8.59
CA VAL A 59 0.21 -10.19 -9.89
C VAL A 59 -1.04 -9.43 -10.36
N VAL A 60 -2.04 -9.29 -9.48
CA VAL A 60 -3.29 -8.57 -9.80
C VAL A 60 -3.02 -7.09 -10.07
N GLY A 61 -2.16 -6.44 -9.27
CA GLY A 61 -1.79 -5.04 -9.47
C GLY A 61 -1.09 -4.81 -10.81
N VAL A 62 -0.12 -5.65 -11.17
CA VAL A 62 0.61 -5.53 -12.45
C VAL A 62 -0.30 -5.84 -13.64
N VAL A 63 -1.07 -6.93 -13.59
CA VAL A 63 -1.97 -7.31 -14.69
C VAL A 63 -3.06 -6.26 -14.88
N GLY A 64 -3.67 -5.78 -13.79
CA GLY A 64 -4.67 -4.71 -13.84
C GLY A 64 -4.13 -3.42 -14.45
N LEU A 65 -2.92 -3.01 -14.05
CA LEU A 65 -2.26 -1.84 -14.62
C LEU A 65 -1.99 -2.02 -16.13
N ILE A 66 -1.50 -3.18 -16.56
CA ILE A 66 -1.28 -3.46 -18.00
C ILE A 66 -2.61 -3.37 -18.76
N LEU A 67 -3.69 -3.96 -18.24
CA LEU A 67 -5.00 -3.94 -18.88
C LEU A 67 -5.63 -2.54 -18.94
N CYS A 68 -5.33 -1.64 -17.98
CA CYS A 68 -5.74 -0.24 -18.05
C CYS A 68 -5.18 0.50 -19.27
N TYR A 69 -3.94 0.18 -19.66
CA TYR A 69 -3.29 0.83 -20.81
C TYR A 69 -3.36 0.01 -22.10
N HIS A 70 -3.78 -1.26 -22.03
CA HIS A 70 -3.84 -2.13 -23.20
C HIS A 70 -5.18 -2.01 -23.94
N GLY A 71 -5.14 -1.41 -25.13
CA GLY A 71 -6.25 -1.49 -26.11
C GLY A 71 -7.61 -0.98 -25.63
N ASN A 72 -7.64 -0.12 -24.60
CA ASN A 72 -8.84 0.27 -23.87
C ASN A 72 -9.69 -0.92 -23.40
N TYR A 73 -9.03 -1.96 -22.85
CA TYR A 73 -9.69 -3.21 -22.45
C TYR A 73 -10.87 -2.99 -21.48
N PHE A 74 -10.70 -2.08 -20.52
CA PHE A 74 -11.74 -1.70 -19.56
C PHE A 74 -12.76 -0.68 -20.09
N ARG A 75 -12.65 -0.27 -21.36
CA ARG A 75 -13.53 0.72 -22.00
C ARG A 75 -13.62 2.04 -21.22
N LEU A 76 -12.50 2.45 -20.65
CA LEU A 76 -12.32 3.73 -19.98
C LEU A 76 -12.47 4.83 -21.01
N SER A 77 -13.39 5.77 -20.74
CA SER A 77 -13.76 6.82 -21.68
C SER A 77 -13.23 8.18 -21.23
N LEU A 78 -13.03 8.38 -19.92
CA LEU A 78 -12.42 9.58 -19.38
C LEU A 78 -10.99 9.33 -18.92
N GLU A 79 -10.11 10.31 -19.15
CA GLU A 79 -8.75 10.28 -18.60
C GLU A 79 -8.74 10.11 -17.08
N GLY A 80 -9.71 10.71 -16.38
CA GLY A 80 -9.84 10.59 -14.92
C GLY A 80 -10.10 9.16 -14.43
N GLU A 81 -10.83 8.35 -15.20
CA GLU A 81 -11.04 6.94 -14.87
C GLU A 81 -9.73 6.18 -15.00
N LEU A 82 -8.95 6.47 -16.04
CA LEU A 82 -7.64 5.86 -16.27
C LEU A 82 -6.66 6.18 -15.15
N TRP A 83 -6.62 7.43 -14.69
CA TRP A 83 -5.84 7.83 -13.52
C TRP A 83 -6.30 7.14 -12.23
N GLY A 84 -7.62 7.04 -11.99
CA GLY A 84 -8.19 6.37 -10.82
C GLY A 84 -7.86 4.88 -10.77
N TRP A 85 -8.07 4.16 -11.87
CA TRP A 85 -7.75 2.74 -11.98
C TRP A 85 -6.25 2.47 -11.91
N SER A 86 -5.42 3.34 -12.50
CA SER A 86 -3.97 3.23 -12.38
C SER A 86 -3.51 3.40 -10.93
N PHE A 87 -4.06 4.39 -10.22
CA PHE A 87 -3.75 4.60 -8.80
C PHE A 87 -4.17 3.40 -7.93
N PHE A 88 -5.36 2.84 -8.21
CA PHE A 88 -5.85 1.64 -7.55
C PHE A 88 -4.91 0.45 -7.76
N PHE A 89 -4.56 0.10 -9.00
CA PHE A 89 -3.71 -1.05 -9.29
C PHE A 89 -2.26 -0.89 -8.81
N VAL A 90 -1.73 0.34 -8.83
CA VAL A 90 -0.45 0.66 -8.20
C VAL A 90 -0.53 0.47 -6.68
N GLY A 91 -1.61 0.90 -6.05
CA GLY A 91 -1.88 0.63 -4.64
C GLY A 91 -1.91 -0.88 -4.32
N VAL A 92 -2.60 -1.67 -5.15
CA VAL A 92 -2.71 -3.13 -4.99
C VAL A 92 -1.33 -3.79 -5.12
N ALA A 93 -0.50 -3.35 -6.06
CA ALA A 93 0.88 -3.83 -6.16
C ALA A 93 1.71 -3.42 -4.93
N ALA A 94 1.51 -2.19 -4.42
CA ALA A 94 2.20 -1.69 -3.24
C ALA A 94 1.84 -2.45 -1.95
N VAL A 95 0.61 -3.03 -1.84
CA VAL A 95 0.22 -3.92 -0.72
C VAL A 95 1.20 -5.08 -0.61
N ALA A 96 1.60 -5.67 -1.74
CA ALA A 96 2.50 -6.81 -1.73
C ALA A 96 3.87 -6.48 -1.12
N PHE A 97 4.40 -5.29 -1.43
CA PHE A 97 5.68 -4.81 -0.90
C PHE A 97 5.57 -4.37 0.56
N GLY A 98 4.54 -3.59 0.89
CA GLY A 98 4.29 -3.08 2.24
C GLY A 98 4.09 -4.19 3.26
N SER A 99 3.27 -5.17 2.90
CA SER A 99 2.96 -6.33 3.74
C SER A 99 4.14 -7.28 3.88
N SER A 100 4.89 -7.51 2.80
CA SER A 100 6.13 -8.30 2.86
C SER A 100 7.22 -7.63 3.71
N TYR A 101 7.34 -6.29 3.65
CA TYR A 101 8.30 -5.52 4.45
C TYR A 101 7.98 -5.55 5.96
N TYR A 102 6.69 -5.51 6.32
CA TYR A 102 6.25 -5.70 7.71
C TYR A 102 6.51 -7.12 8.21
N HIS A 103 6.14 -8.14 7.43
CA HIS A 103 6.28 -9.54 7.87
C HIS A 103 7.72 -10.04 7.92
N ALA A 104 8.63 -9.46 7.13
CA ALA A 104 10.06 -9.79 7.17
C ALA A 104 10.73 -9.34 8.48
N MET A 105 10.25 -8.27 9.11
CA MET A 105 10.78 -7.73 10.38
C MET A 105 9.66 -6.97 11.09
N PRO A 106 8.84 -7.67 11.91
CA PRO A 106 7.71 -7.05 12.60
C PRO A 106 8.19 -5.96 13.55
N ASN A 107 7.75 -4.72 13.31
CA ASN A 107 7.96 -3.57 14.20
C ASN A 107 6.80 -2.60 13.96
N ASP A 108 6.32 -1.94 15.01
CA ASP A 108 5.21 -0.98 14.96
C ASP A 108 5.46 0.15 13.95
N ALA A 109 6.71 0.58 13.81
CA ALA A 109 7.10 1.57 12.80
C ALA A 109 6.91 1.09 11.35
N ARG A 110 6.87 -0.24 11.13
CA ARG A 110 6.76 -0.86 9.80
C ARG A 110 5.33 -1.27 9.44
N LEU A 111 4.44 -1.36 10.44
CA LEU A 111 3.01 -1.63 10.25
C LEU A 111 2.32 -0.54 9.41
N VAL A 112 2.84 0.69 9.46
CA VAL A 112 2.37 1.79 8.61
C VAL A 112 2.50 1.44 7.12
N TRP A 113 3.55 0.74 6.71
CA TRP A 113 3.76 0.34 5.31
C TRP A 113 2.84 -0.79 4.85
N ASP A 114 2.31 -1.60 5.75
CA ASP A 114 1.28 -2.61 5.45
C ASP A 114 -0.11 -1.96 5.27
N ARG A 115 -0.43 -0.95 6.09
CA ARG A 115 -1.75 -0.29 6.07
C ARG A 115 -1.90 0.83 5.04
N LEU A 116 -0.82 1.56 4.72
CA LEU A 116 -0.87 2.66 3.75
C LEU A 116 -1.36 2.21 2.36
N PRO A 117 -0.86 1.11 1.77
CA PRO A 117 -1.33 0.65 0.47
C PRO A 117 -2.80 0.24 0.48
N VAL A 118 -3.27 -0.45 1.54
CA VAL A 118 -4.67 -0.88 1.66
C VAL A 118 -5.62 0.32 1.66
N SER A 119 -5.30 1.36 2.44
CA SER A 119 -6.10 2.60 2.47
C SER A 119 -6.12 3.33 1.13
N SER A 120 -5.01 3.31 0.38
CA SER A 120 -4.94 3.96 -0.94
C SER A 120 -5.74 3.24 -2.05
N CYS A 121 -6.08 1.95 -1.84
CA CYS A 121 -6.90 1.17 -2.77
C CYS A 121 -8.41 1.35 -2.55
N ILE A 122 -8.83 2.02 -1.47
CA ILE A 122 -10.26 2.27 -1.23
C ILE A 122 -10.68 3.45 -2.10
N VAL A 123 -11.25 3.12 -3.26
CA VAL A 123 -11.96 4.06 -4.12
C VAL A 123 -13.37 4.20 -3.53
N ASN A 124 -13.72 5.40 -3.04
CA ASN A 124 -15.05 5.75 -2.56
C ASN A 124 -15.73 6.64 -3.62
#